data_AF-A0A819QBR1-F1
#
_entry.id   AF-A0A819QBR1-F1
#
_cell.length_a   1.000
_cell.length_b   1.000
_cell.length_c   1.000
_cell.angle_alpha   90.00
_cell.angle_beta   90.00
_cell.angle_gamma   90.00
#
_symmetry.space_group_name_H-M   'P 1'
#
loop_
_entity.id
_entity.type
_entity.pdbx_description
1 polymer ?
#
loop_
_entity_poly.entity_id
_entity_poly.type
_entity_poly.pdbx_seq_one_letter_code
_entity_poly.pdbx_strand_id
1 'polypeptide(L)'
;MDLPVASKGSFGGQYDRISPFVIDIRRNLKLKPEELPSKKPDVIPMLVEEAARGIIEEGKYIGKERQAEKLAKILREQKNKGIKEVCQQCAYIYSLESFLYKTLHTTMRLVGDKDHEQEWRSKIRTLRPYCLLL
;
A
#
# COMPACT_ATOMS: atom_id res chain seq x y z
N MET A 1 -12.55 7.87 -42.21
CA MET A 1 -12.86 8.99 -41.30
C MET A 1 -12.42 8.53 -39.93
N ASP A 2 -11.15 8.73 -39.63
CA ASP A 2 -10.49 8.32 -38.40
C ASP A 2 -10.37 9.54 -37.47
N LEU A 3 -10.78 9.36 -36.22
CA LEU A 3 -10.69 10.39 -35.18
C LEU A 3 -9.22 10.63 -34.80
N PRO A 4 -8.77 11.88 -34.63
CA PRO A 4 -7.41 12.17 -34.22
C PRO A 4 -7.28 11.99 -32.71
N VAL A 5 -6.48 11.00 -32.31
CA VAL A 5 -5.88 10.90 -30.98
C VAL A 5 -4.62 11.75 -30.96
N ALA A 6 -4.64 12.83 -30.18
CA ALA A 6 -3.48 13.51 -29.54
C ALA A 6 -3.91 14.93 -29.13
N SER A 7 -3.45 15.57 -28.07
CA SER A 7 -2.63 15.19 -26.92
C SER A 7 -2.65 16.42 -25.99
N LYS A 8 -3.09 16.27 -24.74
CA LYS A 8 -2.72 17.19 -23.64
C LYS A 8 -2.47 16.37 -22.36
N GLY A 9 -1.35 15.64 -22.41
CA GLY A 9 -0.38 15.57 -21.31
C GLY A 9 -0.80 14.91 -20.00
N SER A 10 -1.34 13.69 -20.06
CA SER A 10 -1.28 12.73 -18.96
C SER A 10 0.20 12.43 -18.64
N PHE A 11 0.62 12.68 -17.39
CA PHE A 11 1.94 12.36 -16.82
C PHE A 11 3.16 12.79 -17.67
N GLY A 12 3.34 14.09 -17.85
CA GLY A 12 4.51 14.64 -18.52
C GLY A 12 5.80 14.51 -17.69
N GLY A 13 6.65 13.55 -18.05
CA GLY A 13 8.10 13.69 -17.96
C GLY A 13 8.79 12.95 -16.82
N GLN A 14 9.42 11.81 -17.15
CA GLN A 14 10.40 11.04 -16.37
C GLN A 14 9.90 10.13 -15.22
N TYR A 15 8.59 9.99 -15.00
CA TYR A 15 7.99 9.06 -14.02
C TYR A 15 6.93 8.12 -14.63
N ASP A 16 7.15 7.65 -15.86
CA ASP A 16 6.26 6.73 -16.58
C ASP A 16 6.21 5.31 -15.97
N ARG A 17 5.32 5.12 -14.99
CA ARG A 17 4.65 3.84 -14.58
C ARG A 17 4.93 3.29 -13.19
N ILE A 18 5.56 4.01 -12.26
CA ILE A 18 5.61 3.60 -10.85
C ILE A 18 5.31 4.80 -9.97
N SER A 19 4.22 4.74 -9.20
CA SER A 19 3.84 5.82 -8.28
C SER A 19 5.04 6.18 -7.38
N PRO A 20 5.34 7.48 -7.15
CA PRO A 20 6.37 7.91 -6.21
C PRO A 20 6.27 7.20 -4.87
N PHE A 21 5.03 6.88 -4.47
CA PHE A 21 4.68 5.99 -3.37
C PHE A 21 5.43 4.65 -3.41
N VAL A 22 5.28 3.86 -4.48
CA VAL A 22 5.90 2.54 -4.67
C VAL A 22 7.43 2.62 -4.66
N ILE A 23 8.01 3.67 -5.24
CA ILE A 23 9.47 3.92 -5.20
C ILE A 23 9.94 4.10 -3.76
N ASP A 24 9.21 4.91 -3.01
CA ASP A 24 9.50 5.21 -1.63
C ASP A 24 9.35 3.97 -0.75
N ILE A 25 8.31 3.14 -0.96
CA ILE A 25 8.14 1.87 -0.23
C ILE A 25 9.32 0.94 -0.46
N ARG A 26 9.68 0.76 -1.73
CA ARG A 26 10.80 -0.07 -2.13
C ARG A 26 12.10 0.38 -1.45
N ARG A 27 12.33 1.70 -1.38
CA ARG A 27 13.52 2.28 -0.72
C ARG A 27 13.55 2.02 0.79
N ASN A 28 12.44 2.21 1.54
CA ASN A 28 12.48 1.92 2.98
C ASN A 28 12.60 0.44 3.28
N LEU A 29 11.97 -0.43 2.49
CA LEU A 29 12.10 -1.87 2.66
C LEU A 29 13.45 -2.41 2.18
N LYS A 30 14.33 -1.54 1.67
CA LYS A 30 15.64 -1.88 1.08
C LYS A 30 15.55 -2.95 -0.01
N LEU A 31 14.41 -3.03 -0.69
CA LEU A 31 14.17 -4.01 -1.74
C LEU A 31 14.76 -3.50 -3.06
N LYS A 32 15.41 -4.38 -3.83
CA LYS A 32 15.74 -4.07 -5.22
C LYS A 32 14.49 -4.18 -6.11
N PRO A 33 14.43 -3.52 -7.27
CA PRO A 33 13.33 -3.68 -8.23
C PRO A 33 13.03 -5.14 -8.63
N GLU A 34 14.02 -6.03 -8.54
CA GLU A 34 13.84 -7.47 -8.79
C GLU A 34 13.22 -8.23 -7.61
N GLU A 35 13.10 -7.61 -6.44
CA GLU A 35 12.69 -8.23 -5.17
C GLU A 35 11.27 -7.88 -4.77
N LEU A 36 10.50 -7.37 -5.72
CA LEU A 36 9.07 -7.16 -5.55
C LEU A 36 8.36 -8.51 -5.33
N PRO A 37 7.25 -8.52 -4.57
CA PRO A 37 6.50 -9.74 -4.28
C PRO A 37 5.99 -10.47 -5.54
N SER A 38 5.86 -9.77 -6.67
CA SER A 38 5.53 -10.36 -7.97
C SER A 38 6.67 -11.17 -8.60
N LYS A 39 7.92 -10.99 -8.16
CA LYS A 39 9.12 -11.61 -8.70
C LYS A 39 9.84 -12.53 -7.71
N LYS A 40 9.71 -12.28 -6.41
CA LYS A 40 10.24 -13.12 -5.32
C LYS A 40 9.15 -13.42 -4.31
N PRO A 41 8.43 -14.56 -4.44
CA PRO A 41 7.36 -14.89 -3.50
C PRO A 41 7.86 -15.14 -2.07
N ASP A 42 9.15 -15.42 -1.88
CA ASP A 42 9.76 -15.64 -0.56
C ASP A 42 9.71 -14.39 0.35
N VAL A 43 9.52 -13.20 -0.22
CA VAL A 43 9.40 -11.94 0.55
C VAL A 43 7.98 -11.69 1.05
N ILE A 44 6.98 -12.46 0.58
CA ILE A 44 5.56 -12.27 0.90
C ILE A 44 5.29 -12.40 2.39
N PRO A 45 5.77 -13.44 3.11
CA PRO A 45 5.52 -13.56 4.54
C PRO A 45 6.06 -12.36 5.33
N MET A 46 7.25 -11.86 4.95
CA MET A 46 7.84 -10.67 5.56
C MET A 46 6.98 -9.43 5.32
N LEU A 47 6.53 -9.21 4.08
CA LEU A 47 5.66 -8.08 3.74
C LEU A 47 4.31 -8.14 4.47
N VAL A 48 3.73 -9.33 4.60
CA VAL A 48 2.48 -9.55 5.36
C VAL A 48 2.67 -9.19 6.83
N GLU A 49 3.78 -9.59 7.45
CA GLU A 49 4.06 -9.27 8.85
C GLU A 49 4.33 -7.76 9.05
N GLU A 50 5.06 -7.12 8.13
CA GLU A 50 5.23 -5.65 8.13
C GLU A 50 3.90 -4.92 7.94
N ALA A 51 3.04 -5.38 7.03
CA ALA A 51 1.72 -4.79 6.78
C ALA A 51 0.83 -4.92 8.02
N ALA A 52 0.81 -6.09 8.65
CA ALA A 52 0.08 -6.35 9.88
C ALA A 52 0.54 -5.47 11.04
N ARG A 53 1.86 -5.29 11.20
CA ARG A 53 2.43 -4.35 12.20
C ARG A 53 1.98 -2.92 11.95
N GLY A 54 2.08 -2.47 10.70
CA GLY A 54 1.66 -1.15 10.27
C GLY A 54 0.19 -0.83 10.56
N ILE A 55 -0.71 -1.79 10.27
CA ILE A 55 -2.13 -1.69 10.59
C ILE A 55 -2.34 -1.54 12.10
N ILE A 56 -1.63 -2.31 12.92
CA ILE A 56 -1.73 -2.26 14.38
C ILE A 56 -1.25 -0.90 14.92
N GLU A 57 -0.10 -0.41 14.46
CA GLU A 57 0.45 0.88 14.88
C GLU A 57 -0.49 2.04 14.52
N GLU A 58 -1.01 2.05 13.29
CA GLU A 58 -1.97 3.05 12.86
C GLU A 58 -3.26 2.96 13.68
N GLY A 59 -3.73 1.75 13.95
CA GLY A 59 -4.88 1.49 14.81
C GLY A 59 -4.73 2.01 16.23
N LYS A 60 -3.54 1.85 16.83
CA LYS A 60 -3.20 2.43 18.14
C LYS A 60 -3.25 3.94 18.12
N TYR A 61 -2.64 4.55 17.10
CA TYR A 61 -2.59 6.00 16.96
C TYR A 61 -3.97 6.66 16.92
N ILE A 62 -4.96 6.00 16.30
CA ILE A 62 -6.33 6.53 16.15
C ILE A 62 -7.35 5.94 17.14
N GLY A 63 -6.90 5.15 18.14
CA GLY A 63 -7.79 4.53 19.13
C GLY A 63 -8.71 3.42 18.58
N LYS A 64 -8.32 2.75 17.49
CA LYS A 64 -9.04 1.64 16.84
C LYS A 64 -8.33 0.28 17.00
N GLU A 65 -7.59 0.10 18.08
CA GLU A 65 -6.74 -1.07 18.38
C GLU A 65 -7.43 -2.42 18.12
N ARG A 66 -8.61 -2.64 18.69
CA ARG A 66 -9.37 -3.89 18.51
C ARG A 66 -9.71 -4.19 17.04
N GLN A 67 -10.01 -3.15 16.25
CA GLN A 67 -10.27 -3.33 14.82
C GLN A 67 -8.96 -3.64 14.09
N ALA A 68 -7.89 -2.95 14.43
CA ALA A 68 -6.57 -3.15 13.83
C ALA A 68 -6.01 -4.55 14.09
N GLU A 69 -6.13 -5.08 15.31
CA GLU A 69 -5.73 -6.44 15.65
C GLU A 69 -6.52 -7.48 14.84
N LYS A 70 -7.83 -7.28 14.65
CA LYS A 70 -8.65 -8.16 13.81
C LYS A 70 -8.17 -8.15 12.36
N LEU A 71 -7.96 -6.98 11.77
CA LEU A 71 -7.49 -6.87 10.38
C LEU A 71 -6.08 -7.46 10.21
N ALA A 72 -5.17 -7.17 11.15
CA ALA A 72 -3.82 -7.72 11.15
C ALA A 72 -3.80 -9.25 11.31
N LYS A 73 -4.69 -9.81 12.14
CA LYS A 73 -4.85 -11.26 12.28
C LYS A 73 -5.31 -11.90 10.97
N ILE A 74 -6.36 -11.35 10.35
CA ILE A 74 -6.87 -11.84 9.05
C ILE A 74 -5.77 -11.84 7.99
N LEU A 75 -4.93 -10.80 7.95
CA LEU A 75 -3.83 -10.70 7.00
C LEU A 75 -2.73 -11.75 7.29
N ARG A 76 -2.33 -11.91 8.55
CA ARG A 76 -1.32 -12.90 8.98
C ARG A 76 -1.72 -14.34 8.70
N GLU A 77 -3.02 -14.66 8.74
CA GLU A 77 -3.52 -16.00 8.42
C GLU A 77 -3.25 -16.39 6.95
N GLN A 78 -3.02 -15.42 6.06
CA GLN A 78 -2.70 -15.66 4.66
C GLN A 78 -1.20 -15.66 4.35
N LYS A 79 -0.33 -15.44 5.34
CA LYS A 79 1.10 -15.15 5.11
C LYS A 79 1.89 -16.23 4.38
N ASN A 80 1.47 -17.49 4.52
CA ASN A 80 2.12 -18.65 3.90
C ASN A 80 1.44 -19.05 2.58
N LYS A 81 0.48 -18.25 2.09
CA LYS A 81 -0.18 -18.49 0.80
C LYS A 81 0.55 -17.76 -0.33
N GLY A 82 0.16 -18.04 -1.56
CA GLY A 82 0.68 -17.37 -2.73
C GLY A 82 0.28 -15.89 -2.78
N ILE A 83 0.97 -15.13 -3.64
CA ILE A 83 0.72 -13.69 -3.80
C ILE A 83 -0.73 -13.40 -4.18
N LYS A 84 -1.35 -14.27 -4.97
CA LYS A 84 -2.73 -14.09 -5.44
C LYS A 84 -3.71 -14.12 -4.27
N GLU A 85 -3.56 -15.08 -3.37
CA GLU A 85 -4.41 -15.23 -2.17
C GLU A 85 -4.19 -14.07 -1.20
N VAL A 86 -2.94 -13.65 -1.02
CA VAL A 86 -2.62 -12.48 -0.18
C VAL A 86 -3.22 -11.19 -0.76
N CYS A 87 -3.12 -10.98 -2.07
CA CYS A 87 -3.72 -9.83 -2.75
C CYS A 87 -5.24 -9.83 -2.64
N GLN A 88 -5.89 -10.98 -2.84
CA GLN A 88 -7.33 -11.11 -2.66
C GLN A 88 -7.74 -10.77 -1.23
N GLN A 89 -6.96 -11.18 -0.24
CA GLN A 89 -7.24 -10.83 1.16
C GLN A 89 -7.04 -9.34 1.44
N CYS A 90 -6.01 -8.72 0.87
CA CYS A 90 -5.80 -7.27 0.99
C CYS A 90 -6.95 -6.49 0.33
N ALA A 91 -7.42 -6.93 -0.84
CA ALA A 91 -8.60 -6.35 -1.48
C ALA A 91 -9.86 -6.50 -0.61
N TYR A 92 -10.05 -7.67 0.02
CA TYR A 92 -11.15 -7.90 0.96
C TYR A 92 -11.07 -7.00 2.19
N ILE A 93 -9.90 -6.92 2.85
CA ILE A 93 -9.70 -6.05 4.01
C ILE A 93 -9.92 -4.57 3.62
N TYR A 94 -9.52 -4.16 2.42
CA TYR A 94 -9.73 -2.80 1.90
C TYR A 94 -11.20 -2.50 1.59
N SER A 95 -12.00 -3.50 1.20
CA SER A 95 -13.44 -3.32 0.96
C SER A 95 -14.28 -3.29 2.24
N LEU A 96 -13.73 -3.73 3.37
CA LEU A 96 -14.38 -3.53 4.66
C LEU A 96 -14.44 -2.03 4.97
N GLU A 97 -15.61 -1.56 5.42
CA GLU A 97 -15.78 -0.19 5.92
C GLU A 97 -15.05 -0.01 7.26
N SER A 98 -13.72 0.02 7.18
CA SER A 98 -12.80 0.02 8.30
C SER A 98 -12.02 1.33 8.35
N PHE A 99 -11.33 1.57 9.47
CA PHE A 99 -10.40 2.69 9.54
C PHE A 99 -9.33 2.60 8.45
N LEU A 100 -8.89 1.39 8.09
CA LEU A 100 -7.82 1.17 7.12
C LEU A 100 -8.21 1.71 5.75
N TYR A 101 -9.43 1.43 5.27
CA TYR A 101 -9.96 2.01 4.04
C TYR A 101 -9.96 3.54 4.09
N LYS A 102 -10.53 4.12 5.16
CA LYS A 102 -10.66 5.57 5.30
C LYS A 102 -9.29 6.26 5.33
N THR A 103 -8.33 5.70 6.08
CA THR A 103 -6.97 6.24 6.20
C THR A 103 -6.19 6.09 4.90
N LEU A 104 -6.27 4.94 4.22
CA LEU A 104 -5.60 4.72 2.93
C LEU A 104 -6.15 5.64 1.85
N HIS A 105 -7.47 5.71 1.72
CA HIS A 105 -8.13 6.54 0.71
C HIS A 105 -7.81 8.03 0.90
N THR A 106 -7.82 8.50 2.14
CA THR A 106 -7.44 9.88 2.48
C THR A 106 -5.96 10.13 2.18
N THR A 107 -5.08 9.21 2.61
CA THR A 107 -3.63 9.32 2.37
C THR A 107 -3.33 9.36 0.88
N MET A 108 -3.95 8.47 0.08
CA MET A 108 -3.77 8.41 -1.37
C MET A 108 -4.22 9.69 -2.08
N ARG A 109 -5.26 10.38 -1.59
CA ARG A 109 -5.67 11.69 -2.12
C ARG A 109 -4.68 12.80 -1.83
N LEU A 110 -3.95 12.71 -0.72
CA LEU A 110 -2.94 13.69 -0.32
C LEU A 110 -1.57 13.42 -0.96
N VAL A 111 -1.34 12.25 -1.56
CA VAL A 111 -0.07 11.93 -2.21
C VAL A 111 0.21 12.91 -3.35
N GLY A 112 1.36 13.58 -3.29
CA GLY A 112 1.77 14.58 -4.28
C GLY A 112 1.33 16.01 -3.95
N ASP A 113 0.50 16.18 -2.92
CA ASP A 113 0.27 17.49 -2.32
C ASP A 113 1.47 17.90 -1.46
N LYS A 114 2.00 19.09 -1.73
CA LYS A 114 3.16 19.66 -1.05
C LYS A 114 2.79 20.22 0.32
N ASP A 115 1.57 20.73 0.47
CA ASP A 115 1.15 21.38 1.71
C ASP A 115 0.88 20.35 2.82
N HIS A 116 0.54 19.12 2.42
CA HIS A 116 0.28 17.99 3.32
C HIS A 116 1.41 16.93 3.30
N GLU A 117 2.62 17.30 2.84
CA GLU A 117 3.72 16.35 2.62
C GLU A 117 4.10 15.56 3.88
N GLN A 118 4.18 16.23 5.03
CA GLN A 118 4.50 15.56 6.29
C GLN A 118 3.41 14.57 6.72
N GLU A 119 2.14 14.91 6.48
CA GLU A 119 1.01 14.09 6.87
C GLU A 119 0.99 12.78 6.10
N TRP A 120 1.01 12.84 4.76
CA TRP A 120 0.99 11.61 3.96
C TRP A 120 2.29 10.81 4.11
N ARG A 121 3.47 11.45 4.28
CA ARG A 121 4.73 10.74 4.56
C ARG A 121 4.75 10.02 5.92
N SER A 122 4.04 10.52 6.92
CA SER A 122 3.95 9.86 8.23
C SER A 122 3.14 8.56 8.16
N LYS A 123 1.98 8.59 7.49
CA LYS A 123 1.09 7.44 7.25
C LYS A 123 1.69 6.40 6.32
N ILE A 124 2.59 6.86 5.48
CA ILE A 124 3.42 6.02 4.65
C ILE A 124 4.30 5.08 5.48
N ARG A 125 4.82 5.45 6.66
CA ARG A 125 5.67 4.53 7.43
C ARG A 125 4.90 3.31 7.95
N THR A 126 3.63 3.49 8.26
CA THR A 126 2.76 2.44 8.83
C THR A 126 2.02 1.67 7.74
N LEU A 127 1.47 2.31 6.71
CA LEU A 127 0.60 1.64 5.73
C LEU A 127 1.32 1.11 4.47
N ARG A 128 2.62 1.39 4.34
CA ARG A 128 3.47 1.05 3.19
C ARG A 128 3.41 -0.41 2.74
N PRO A 129 3.65 -1.40 3.61
CA PRO A 129 3.76 -2.78 3.18
C PRO A 129 2.41 -3.33 2.72
N TYR A 130 1.31 -2.83 3.30
CA TYR A 130 -0.04 -3.21 2.91
C TYR A 130 -0.37 -2.83 1.46
N CYS A 131 0.04 -1.64 1.03
CA CYS A 131 -0.19 -1.21 -0.35
C CYS A 131 0.71 -1.88 -1.40
N LEU A 132 1.77 -2.59 -1.00
CA LEU A 132 2.52 -3.45 -1.93
C LEU A 132 1.84 -4.80 -2.17
N LEU A 133 0.91 -5.16 -1.28
CA LEU A 133 0.13 -6.39 -1.36
C LEU A 133 -1.23 -6.17 -2.02
N LEU A 134 -1.57 -4.93 -2.39
CA LEU A 134 -2.79 -4.51 -3.08
C LEU A 134 -2.51 -4.28 -4.57
#